data_AF-A0A521C521-F1
#
_entry.id   AF-A0A521C521-F1
#
_cell.length_a   1.000
_cell.length_b   1.000
_cell.length_c   1.000
_cell.angle_alpha   90.00
_cell.angle_beta   90.00
_cell.angle_gamma   90.00
#
_symmetry.space_group_name_H-M   'P 1'
#
loop_
_entity.id
_entity.type
_entity.pdbx_description
1 polymer ?
#
loop_
_entity_poly.entity_id
_entity_poly.type
_entity_poly.pdbx_seq_one_letter_code
_entity_poly.pdbx_strand_id
1 'polypeptide(L)'
;MAKGSITVNDKWIKASVLAGLWAGIEIIAGSFLHNLRIPLSGTFLTLISIMLVIGFFQIWPKYGIIWRAGLITALMKSISPSAVILGPMVAIALEGFIMDFTIRIMGRNLTGYLMAGMFALVGALIHKTVRLFLMFGLDIFKIYEEMFLFATQKIGLINLGAARAVLSLFIGYAVLGAVAAFTGYVLGRQARKEQYNGVAKFTESEKHHWEQPVYELNYSTLFLGILVVVIPLLLYALGQLTLWPALILTLLWFVFIVWRYRFAINRLKKWLFWMQLLVILALAWFFGQTSGSGIEGRFTALAGGVVMILRALVVVTGFSALSTELRAPLMQQLFFRSGFRQLYLSVNHAFGILPLVMSNLASPGQFIKNPARSIALSLRHVDSWHQHMVRSIDSNK
;
A
#
# COMPACT_ATOMS: atom_id res chain seq x y z
N MET A 1 -10.70 -28.75 -32.83
CA MET A 1 -10.14 -27.70 -31.96
C MET A 1 -11.18 -27.35 -30.90
N ALA A 2 -11.01 -27.85 -29.67
CA ALA A 2 -11.96 -27.62 -28.59
C ALA A 2 -11.83 -26.18 -28.05
N LYS A 3 -12.92 -25.40 -28.11
CA LYS A 3 -13.08 -24.16 -27.33
C LYS A 3 -13.07 -24.54 -25.85
N GLY A 4 -11.89 -24.50 -25.21
CA GLY A 4 -11.77 -24.68 -23.77
C GLY A 4 -12.60 -23.63 -23.04
N SER A 5 -13.56 -24.08 -22.22
CA SER A 5 -14.46 -23.22 -21.47
C SER A 5 -13.67 -22.22 -20.61
N ILE A 6 -13.99 -20.94 -20.77
CA ILE A 6 -13.40 -19.84 -20.01
C ILE A 6 -13.98 -19.91 -18.59
N THR A 7 -13.37 -20.71 -17.71
CA THR A 7 -13.81 -20.84 -16.31
C THR A 7 -12.81 -20.14 -15.39
N VAL A 8 -13.22 -19.01 -14.82
CA VAL A 8 -12.49 -18.36 -13.74
C VAL A 8 -12.64 -19.22 -12.48
N ASN A 9 -11.56 -19.51 -11.78
CA ASN A 9 -11.60 -20.31 -10.56
C ASN A 9 -12.47 -19.62 -9.50
N ASP A 10 -13.30 -20.36 -8.75
CA ASP A 10 -14.10 -19.81 -7.63
C ASP A 10 -13.26 -18.98 -6.64
N LYS A 11 -12.01 -19.39 -6.37
CA LYS A 11 -11.10 -18.62 -5.50
C LYS A 11 -10.77 -17.24 -6.05
N TRP A 12 -10.61 -17.13 -7.37
CA TRP A 12 -10.33 -15.88 -8.07
C TRP A 12 -11.57 -14.97 -8.12
N ILE A 13 -12.76 -15.54 -8.36
CA ILE A 13 -14.04 -14.82 -8.28
C ILE A 13 -14.26 -14.24 -6.88
N LYS A 14 -14.06 -15.04 -5.83
CA LYS A 14 -14.17 -14.56 -4.43
C LYS A 14 -13.13 -13.50 -4.09
N ALA A 15 -11.91 -13.65 -4.61
CA ALA A 15 -10.86 -12.66 -4.44
C ALA A 15 -11.23 -11.33 -5.13
N SER A 16 -11.87 -11.35 -6.30
CA SER A 16 -12.37 -10.14 -6.97
C SER A 16 -13.43 -9.40 -6.15
N VAL A 17 -14.36 -10.12 -5.50
CA VAL A 17 -15.38 -9.50 -4.63
C VAL A 17 -14.72 -8.80 -3.44
N LEU A 18 -13.81 -9.50 -2.74
CA LEU A 18 -13.04 -8.91 -1.64
C LEU A 18 -12.20 -7.73 -2.14
N ALA A 19 -11.57 -7.86 -3.30
CA ALA A 19 -10.71 -6.82 -3.84
C ALA A 19 -11.47 -5.57 -4.26
N GLY A 20 -12.67 -5.70 -4.84
CA GLY A 20 -13.55 -4.58 -5.15
C GLY A 20 -14.00 -3.84 -3.89
N LEU A 21 -14.36 -4.59 -2.85
CA LEU A 21 -14.69 -4.01 -1.54
C LEU A 21 -13.50 -3.29 -0.90
N TRP A 22 -12.34 -3.95 -0.88
CA TRP A 22 -11.12 -3.40 -0.30
C TRP A 22 -10.63 -2.18 -1.08
N ALA A 23 -10.54 -2.25 -2.41
CA ALA A 23 -10.14 -1.12 -3.26
C ALA A 23 -11.10 0.05 -3.11
N GLY A 24 -12.39 -0.26 -3.02
CA GLY A 24 -13.43 0.71 -2.78
C GLY A 24 -13.25 1.51 -1.50
N ILE A 25 -13.10 0.81 -0.38
CA ILE A 25 -12.81 1.41 0.92
C ILE A 25 -11.50 2.19 0.88
N GLU A 26 -10.46 1.67 0.24
CA GLU A 26 -9.15 2.30 0.09
C GLU A 26 -9.20 3.60 -0.75
N ILE A 27 -10.17 3.72 -1.66
CA ILE A 27 -10.42 4.94 -2.45
C ILE A 27 -11.25 5.94 -1.62
N ILE A 28 -12.34 5.50 -1.00
CA ILE A 28 -13.24 6.36 -0.21
C ILE A 28 -12.54 6.87 1.06
N ALA A 29 -12.09 5.96 1.93
CA ALA A 29 -11.44 6.32 3.18
C ALA A 29 -10.11 7.01 2.91
N GLY A 30 -9.35 6.55 1.90
CA GLY A 30 -8.06 7.15 1.55
C GLY A 30 -8.18 8.60 1.07
N SER A 31 -9.13 8.89 0.17
CA SER A 31 -9.36 10.26 -0.31
C SER A 31 -9.84 11.18 0.82
N PHE A 32 -10.74 10.71 1.67
CA PHE A 32 -11.25 11.51 2.78
C PHE A 32 -10.18 11.79 3.86
N LEU A 33 -9.42 10.79 4.29
CA LEU A 33 -8.34 10.95 5.27
C LEU A 33 -7.27 11.92 4.76
N HIS A 34 -6.95 11.84 3.47
CA HIS A 34 -6.02 12.77 2.84
C HIS A 34 -6.58 14.20 2.77
N ASN A 35 -7.88 14.36 2.52
CA ASN A 35 -8.55 15.67 2.52
C ASN A 35 -8.58 16.31 3.91
N LEU A 36 -8.77 15.51 4.97
CA LEU A 36 -8.70 15.98 6.36
C LEU A 36 -7.27 16.16 6.90
N ARG A 37 -6.23 15.79 6.12
CA ARG A 37 -4.81 15.83 6.54
C ARG A 37 -4.54 15.08 7.85
N ILE A 38 -5.26 13.99 8.09
CA ILE A 38 -5.12 13.21 9.33
C ILE A 38 -3.74 12.54 9.37
N PRO A 39 -2.92 12.76 10.42
CA PRO A 39 -1.65 12.07 10.57
C PRO A 39 -1.90 10.55 10.71
N LEU A 40 -0.94 9.75 10.22
CA LEU A 40 -1.03 8.27 10.28
C LEU A 40 -2.21 7.67 9.47
N SER A 41 -2.73 8.39 8.46
CA SER A 41 -3.78 7.88 7.56
C SER A 41 -3.54 6.46 7.05
N GLY A 42 -2.28 6.10 6.74
CA GLY A 42 -1.92 4.74 6.31
C GLY A 42 -2.17 3.66 7.38
N THR A 43 -1.88 3.96 8.65
CA THR A 43 -2.15 3.01 9.76
C THR A 43 -3.65 2.80 9.94
N PHE A 44 -4.46 3.85 9.80
CA PHE A 44 -5.93 3.72 9.82
C PHE A 44 -6.44 2.85 8.67
N LEU A 45 -5.93 3.04 7.45
CA LEU A 45 -6.30 2.23 6.29
C LEU A 45 -5.93 0.75 6.48
N THR A 46 -4.74 0.45 7.00
CA THR A 46 -4.35 -0.93 7.32
C THR A 46 -5.27 -1.55 8.38
N LEU A 47 -5.65 -0.81 9.43
CA LEU A 47 -6.60 -1.30 10.46
C LEU A 47 -7.95 -1.66 9.86
N ILE A 48 -8.50 -0.79 9.01
CA ILE A 48 -9.75 -1.02 8.28
C ILE A 48 -9.61 -2.25 7.36
N SER A 49 -8.48 -2.38 6.67
CA SER A 49 -8.17 -3.51 5.78
C SER A 49 -8.12 -4.83 6.55
N ILE A 50 -7.48 -4.87 7.71
CA ILE A 50 -7.46 -6.05 8.59
C ILE A 50 -8.88 -6.44 9.01
N MET A 51 -9.68 -5.47 9.52
CA MET A 51 -11.07 -5.73 9.93
C MET A 51 -11.89 -6.32 8.78
N LEU A 52 -11.77 -5.72 7.59
CA LEU A 52 -12.47 -6.13 6.38
C LEU A 52 -12.08 -7.54 5.94
N VAL A 53 -10.78 -7.79 5.78
CA VAL A 53 -10.24 -9.05 5.25
C VAL A 53 -10.52 -10.21 6.19
N ILE A 54 -10.29 -10.03 7.50
CA ILE A 54 -10.58 -11.07 8.50
C ILE A 54 -12.09 -11.32 8.60
N GLY A 55 -12.92 -10.27 8.53
CA GLY A 55 -14.37 -10.41 8.53
C GLY A 55 -14.90 -11.15 7.31
N PHE A 56 -14.42 -10.80 6.12
CA PHE A 56 -14.74 -11.50 4.89
C PHE A 56 -14.32 -12.98 4.94
N PHE A 57 -13.15 -13.27 5.52
CA PHE A 57 -12.66 -14.64 5.63
C PHE A 57 -13.53 -15.52 6.55
N GLN A 58 -14.32 -14.94 7.45
CA GLN A 58 -15.29 -15.71 8.25
C GLN A 58 -16.46 -16.25 7.41
N ILE A 59 -16.76 -15.60 6.29
CA ILE A 59 -17.80 -15.99 5.33
C ILE A 59 -17.26 -17.12 4.45
N TRP A 60 -16.08 -16.93 3.83
CA TRP A 60 -15.43 -17.93 2.98
C TRP A 60 -14.02 -18.30 3.45
N PRO A 61 -13.87 -19.25 4.39
CA PRO A 61 -12.59 -19.62 4.99
C PRO A 61 -11.76 -20.56 4.09
N LYS A 62 -11.44 -20.11 2.86
CA LYS A 62 -10.62 -20.83 1.88
C LYS A 62 -9.25 -20.14 1.70
N TYR A 63 -8.17 -20.90 1.91
CA TYR A 63 -6.82 -20.37 1.72
C TYR A 63 -6.57 -19.83 0.32
N GLY A 64 -5.83 -18.73 0.28
CA GLY A 64 -5.38 -18.11 -0.95
C GLY A 64 -6.34 -17.08 -1.54
N ILE A 65 -7.50 -16.84 -0.94
CA ILE A 65 -8.36 -15.72 -1.36
C ILE A 65 -7.70 -14.38 -0.97
N ILE A 66 -7.08 -14.30 0.21
CA ILE A 66 -6.61 -13.05 0.80
C ILE A 66 -5.45 -12.43 0.00
N TRP A 67 -4.39 -13.19 -0.29
CA TRP A 67 -3.26 -12.63 -1.06
C TRP A 67 -3.65 -12.26 -2.50
N ARG A 68 -4.56 -13.03 -3.12
CA ARG A 68 -5.10 -12.72 -4.45
C ARG A 68 -5.87 -11.42 -4.41
N ALA A 69 -6.71 -11.23 -3.40
CA ALA A 69 -7.46 -10.00 -3.21
C ALA A 69 -6.52 -8.81 -3.00
N GLY A 70 -5.50 -8.93 -2.13
CA GLY A 70 -4.51 -7.86 -1.93
C GLY A 70 -3.75 -7.50 -3.21
N LEU A 71 -3.39 -8.49 -4.04
CA LEU A 71 -2.79 -8.24 -5.34
C LEU A 71 -3.75 -7.52 -6.30
N ILE A 72 -4.99 -7.98 -6.41
CA ILE A 72 -6.02 -7.34 -7.26
C ILE A 72 -6.29 -5.91 -6.78
N THR A 73 -6.43 -5.67 -5.47
CA THR A 73 -6.64 -4.34 -4.88
C THR A 73 -5.47 -3.41 -5.17
N ALA A 74 -4.24 -3.88 -5.06
CA ALA A 74 -3.05 -3.10 -5.43
C ALA A 74 -3.08 -2.70 -6.92
N LEU A 75 -3.48 -3.61 -7.82
CA LEU A 75 -3.62 -3.30 -9.24
C LEU A 75 -4.77 -2.34 -9.52
N MET A 76 -5.89 -2.45 -8.82
CA MET A 76 -6.98 -1.48 -8.93
C MET A 76 -6.52 -0.08 -8.49
N LYS A 77 -5.71 0.00 -7.43
CA LYS A 77 -5.11 1.26 -6.98
C LYS A 77 -4.17 1.85 -8.03
N SER A 78 -3.46 1.04 -8.82
CA SER A 78 -2.54 1.51 -9.88
C SER A 78 -3.21 2.29 -11.00
N ILE A 79 -4.48 2.00 -11.24
CA ILE A 79 -5.31 2.66 -12.27
C ILE A 79 -5.96 3.94 -11.71
N SER A 80 -5.96 4.14 -10.39
CA SER A 80 -6.46 5.38 -9.76
C SER A 80 -5.60 6.59 -10.17
N PRO A 81 -6.19 7.77 -10.46
CA PRO A 81 -5.49 8.98 -10.94
C PRO A 81 -4.49 9.60 -9.95
N SER A 82 -4.16 8.93 -8.83
CA SER A 82 -3.22 9.41 -7.82
C SER A 82 -1.76 9.44 -8.32
N ALA A 83 -1.00 10.49 -8.00
CA ALA A 83 0.36 10.70 -8.51
C ALA A 83 1.48 9.90 -7.79
N VAL A 84 1.18 9.16 -6.71
CA VAL A 84 2.16 8.37 -5.93
C VAL A 84 1.55 7.01 -5.62
N ILE A 85 1.70 6.05 -6.53
CA ILE A 85 0.93 4.81 -6.44
C ILE A 85 1.75 3.62 -5.96
N LEU A 86 3.03 3.54 -6.33
CA LEU A 86 3.83 2.35 -6.06
C LEU A 86 3.96 2.01 -4.56
N GLY A 87 4.12 3.02 -3.70
CA GLY A 87 4.21 2.81 -2.24
C GLY A 87 2.96 2.14 -1.66
N PRO A 88 1.78 2.77 -1.77
CA PRO A 88 0.52 2.16 -1.34
C PRO A 88 0.23 0.80 -1.97
N MET A 89 0.55 0.59 -3.26
CA MET A 89 0.38 -0.72 -3.91
C MET A 89 1.17 -1.83 -3.22
N VAL A 90 2.46 -1.59 -2.96
CA VAL A 90 3.34 -2.56 -2.30
C VAL A 90 2.85 -2.83 -0.88
N ALA A 91 2.39 -1.81 -0.16
CA ALA A 91 1.84 -1.97 1.19
C ALA A 91 0.60 -2.89 1.20
N ILE A 92 -0.40 -2.61 0.37
CA ILE A 92 -1.65 -3.41 0.28
C ILE A 92 -1.36 -4.86 -0.11
N ALA A 93 -0.49 -5.06 -1.11
CA ALA A 93 -0.11 -6.40 -1.54
C ALA A 93 0.58 -7.16 -0.39
N LEU A 94 1.53 -6.51 0.31
CA LEU A 94 2.25 -7.08 1.44
C LEU A 94 1.30 -7.44 2.60
N GLU A 95 0.33 -6.58 2.92
CA GLU A 95 -0.71 -6.85 3.93
C GLU A 95 -1.48 -8.15 3.60
N GLY A 96 -1.92 -8.29 2.35
CA GLY A 96 -2.61 -9.49 1.88
C GLY A 96 -1.75 -10.76 1.96
N PHE A 97 -0.46 -10.66 1.58
CA PHE A 97 0.47 -11.78 1.69
C PHE A 97 0.74 -12.18 3.15
N ILE A 98 1.02 -11.20 4.02
CA ILE A 98 1.28 -11.46 5.45
C ILE A 98 0.07 -12.11 6.11
N MET A 99 -1.14 -11.58 5.88
CA MET A 99 -2.35 -12.15 6.46
C MET A 99 -2.61 -13.58 5.98
N ASP A 100 -2.56 -13.84 4.67
CA ASP A 100 -2.81 -15.19 4.13
C ASP A 100 -1.75 -16.19 4.59
N PHE A 101 -0.47 -15.78 4.61
CA PHE A 101 0.63 -16.62 5.08
C PHE A 101 0.50 -16.96 6.57
N THR A 102 0.18 -15.96 7.40
CA THR A 102 0.01 -16.16 8.85
C THR A 102 -1.15 -17.12 9.14
N ILE A 103 -2.29 -16.94 8.48
CA ILE A 103 -3.47 -17.81 8.66
C ILE A 103 -3.20 -19.24 8.17
N ARG A 104 -2.37 -19.42 7.13
CA ARG A 104 -1.98 -20.76 6.67
C ARG A 104 -1.12 -21.50 7.69
N ILE A 105 -0.21 -20.82 8.35
CA ILE A 105 0.68 -21.42 9.35
C ILE A 105 -0.06 -21.68 10.66
N MET A 106 -0.76 -20.67 11.18
CA MET A 106 -1.42 -20.72 12.49
C MET A 106 -2.79 -21.42 12.46
N GLY A 107 -3.34 -21.62 11.26
CA GLY A 107 -4.63 -22.24 11.03
C GLY A 107 -5.82 -21.28 11.10
N ARG A 108 -7.01 -21.82 10.82
CA ARG A 108 -8.30 -21.09 10.75
C ARG A 108 -8.98 -20.98 12.13
N ASN A 109 -8.23 -20.55 13.13
CA ASN A 109 -8.68 -20.37 14.52
C ASN A 109 -8.55 -18.89 14.92
N LEU A 110 -9.11 -18.53 16.08
CA LEU A 110 -9.04 -17.14 16.58
C LEU A 110 -7.60 -16.65 16.70
N THR A 111 -6.70 -17.48 17.23
CA THR A 111 -5.28 -17.15 17.38
C THR A 111 -4.61 -16.82 16.04
N GLY A 112 -4.90 -17.57 14.98
CA GLY A 112 -4.38 -17.32 13.64
C GLY A 112 -4.87 -16.01 13.04
N TYR A 113 -6.13 -15.65 13.30
CA TYR A 113 -6.67 -14.35 12.88
C TYR A 113 -6.05 -13.18 13.65
N LEU A 114 -5.89 -13.30 14.97
CA LEU A 114 -5.24 -12.28 15.79
C LEU A 114 -3.79 -12.06 15.36
N MET A 115 -3.02 -13.15 15.21
CA MET A 115 -1.63 -13.09 14.72
C MET A 115 -1.54 -12.47 13.32
N ALA A 116 -2.49 -12.78 12.43
CA ALA A 116 -2.52 -12.17 11.09
C ALA A 116 -2.72 -10.65 11.16
N GLY A 117 -3.59 -10.16 12.05
CA GLY A 117 -3.75 -8.72 12.30
C GLY A 117 -2.50 -8.08 12.91
N MET A 118 -1.90 -8.73 13.91
CA MET A 118 -0.65 -8.27 14.54
C MET A 118 0.47 -8.10 13.50
N PHE A 119 0.76 -9.15 12.74
CA PHE A 119 1.83 -9.13 11.76
C PHE A 119 1.53 -8.24 10.57
N ALA A 120 0.26 -8.09 10.16
CA ALA A 120 -0.09 -7.16 9.08
C ALA A 120 0.19 -5.70 9.48
N LEU A 121 -0.23 -5.29 10.69
CA LEU A 121 -0.01 -3.91 11.13
C LEU A 121 1.46 -3.62 11.45
N VAL A 122 2.16 -4.57 12.07
CA VAL A 122 3.62 -4.51 12.24
C VAL A 122 4.33 -4.50 10.88
N GLY A 123 3.86 -5.28 9.91
CA GLY A 123 4.36 -5.30 8.54
C GLY A 123 4.22 -3.94 7.84
N ALA A 124 3.12 -3.23 8.07
CA ALA A 124 2.95 -1.85 7.58
C ALA A 124 3.96 -0.87 8.21
N LEU A 125 4.25 -1.02 9.51
CA LEU A 125 5.31 -0.25 10.19
C LEU A 125 6.70 -0.57 9.61
N ILE A 126 7.02 -1.85 9.41
CA ILE A 126 8.27 -2.31 8.77
C ILE A 126 8.38 -1.73 7.36
N HIS A 127 7.32 -1.79 6.54
CA HIS A 127 7.31 -1.21 5.20
C HIS A 127 7.62 0.30 5.23
N LYS A 128 7.06 1.03 6.21
CA LYS A 128 7.36 2.46 6.41
C LYS A 128 8.84 2.70 6.74
N THR A 129 9.42 1.87 7.60
CA THR A 129 10.85 1.91 7.95
C THR A 129 11.74 1.58 6.77
N VAL A 130 11.41 0.55 5.99
CA VAL A 130 12.13 0.19 4.75
C VAL A 130 12.07 1.33 3.74
N ARG A 131 10.91 1.97 3.57
CA ARG A 131 10.79 3.12 2.68
C ARG A 131 11.68 4.30 3.13
N LEU A 132 11.75 4.55 4.44
CA LEU A 132 12.63 5.58 5.00
C LEU A 132 14.10 5.26 4.73
N PHE A 133 14.52 4.02 5.00
CA PHE A 133 15.86 3.52 4.71
C PHE A 133 16.22 3.64 3.22
N LEU A 134 15.30 3.29 2.33
CA LEU A 134 15.52 3.43 0.89
C LEU A 134 15.77 4.90 0.50
N MET A 135 14.96 5.82 1.04
CA MET A 135 15.05 7.25 0.72
C MET A 135 16.30 7.91 1.30
N PHE A 136 16.64 7.65 2.55
CA PHE A 136 17.63 8.44 3.29
C PHE A 136 18.84 7.63 3.78
N GLY A 137 18.89 6.32 3.52
CA GLY A 137 20.01 5.47 3.93
C GLY A 137 20.03 5.16 5.42
N LEU A 138 21.20 4.78 5.94
CA LEU A 138 21.39 4.47 7.37
C LEU A 138 21.50 5.74 8.23
N ASP A 139 21.94 6.84 7.65
CA ASP A 139 22.25 8.07 8.40
C ASP A 139 21.00 8.72 9.01
N ILE A 140 19.83 8.52 8.40
CA ILE A 140 18.56 8.95 9.00
C ILE A 140 18.27 8.28 10.34
N PHE A 141 18.69 7.02 10.52
CA PHE A 141 18.48 6.30 11.78
C PHE A 141 19.40 6.85 12.89
N LYS A 142 20.64 7.21 12.53
CA LYS A 142 21.56 7.89 13.46
C LYS A 142 20.99 9.25 13.87
N ILE A 143 20.51 10.04 12.92
CA ILE A 143 19.86 11.33 13.18
C ILE A 143 18.65 11.17 14.12
N TYR A 144 17.82 10.15 13.89
CA TYR A 144 16.68 9.88 14.78
C TYR A 144 17.09 9.39 16.17
N GLU A 145 18.15 8.60 16.27
CA GLU A 145 18.73 8.18 17.55
C GLU A 145 19.22 9.39 18.35
N GLU A 146 20.00 10.28 17.73
CA GLU A 146 20.49 11.52 18.38
C GLU A 146 19.34 12.45 18.78
N MET A 147 18.32 12.59 17.93
CA MET A 147 17.13 13.37 18.25
C MET A 147 16.35 12.79 19.42
N PHE A 148 16.26 11.45 19.51
CA PHE A 148 15.62 10.76 20.62
C PHE A 148 16.43 10.91 21.93
N LEU A 149 17.74 10.78 21.88
CA LEU A 149 18.63 11.00 23.03
C LEU A 149 18.53 12.44 23.53
N PHE A 150 18.52 13.41 22.63
CA PHE A 150 18.30 14.82 22.98
C PHE A 150 16.95 15.04 23.67
N ALA A 151 15.87 14.46 23.14
CA ALA A 151 14.52 14.61 23.72
C ALA A 151 14.40 13.95 25.10
N THR A 152 14.94 12.75 25.27
CA THR A 152 14.88 12.02 26.56
C THR A 152 15.68 12.71 27.66
N GLN A 153 16.84 13.30 27.32
CA GLN A 153 17.62 14.13 28.24
C GLN A 153 16.85 15.37 28.70
N LYS A 154 16.10 16.02 27.79
CA LYS A 154 15.31 17.23 28.11
C LYS A 154 14.05 16.93 28.92
N ILE A 155 13.41 15.79 28.70
CA ILE A 155 12.15 15.40 29.37
C ILE A 155 12.42 14.69 30.71
N GLY A 156 13.68 14.36 31.02
CA GLY A 156 14.04 13.66 32.26
C GLY A 156 13.76 12.15 32.22
N LEU A 157 13.46 11.60 31.03
CA LEU A 157 13.25 10.17 30.80
C LEU A 157 14.58 9.44 30.52
N ILE A 158 15.57 9.70 31.39
CA ILE A 158 16.98 9.33 31.23
C ILE A 158 17.18 7.81 31.05
N ASN A 159 16.19 7.00 31.46
CA ASN A 159 16.26 5.54 31.44
C ASN A 159 15.49 4.87 30.29
N LEU A 160 14.92 5.59 29.32
CA LEU A 160 14.31 4.97 28.13
C LEU A 160 15.33 4.93 27.00
N GLY A 161 15.94 3.76 26.76
CA GLY A 161 16.81 3.56 25.59
C GLY A 161 16.01 3.58 24.28
N ALA A 162 16.61 4.07 23.19
CA ALA A 162 15.96 4.17 21.87
C ALA A 162 15.36 2.82 21.42
N ALA A 163 16.07 1.72 21.65
CA ALA A 163 15.58 0.37 21.35
C ALA A 163 14.28 0.00 22.09
N ARG A 164 14.13 0.41 23.36
CA ARG A 164 12.90 0.16 24.14
C ARG A 164 11.73 0.99 23.64
N ALA A 165 11.97 2.24 23.24
CA ALA A 165 10.95 3.07 22.62
C ALA A 165 10.46 2.47 21.30
N VAL A 166 11.38 2.02 20.43
CA VAL A 166 11.04 1.31 19.19
C VAL A 166 10.25 0.04 19.51
N LEU A 167 10.71 -0.77 20.47
CA LEU A 167 9.98 -2.00 20.86
C LEU A 167 8.56 -1.69 21.34
N SER A 168 8.37 -0.64 22.15
CA SER A 168 7.04 -0.23 22.63
C SER A 168 6.11 0.18 21.47
N LEU A 169 6.64 0.83 20.44
CA LEU A 169 5.89 1.16 19.23
C LEU A 169 5.45 -0.10 18.48
N PHE A 170 6.35 -1.07 18.31
CA PHE A 170 6.03 -2.36 17.68
C PHE A 170 4.97 -3.13 18.46
N ILE A 171 5.05 -3.14 19.80
CA ILE A 171 4.04 -3.77 20.66
C ILE A 171 2.70 -3.06 20.51
N GLY A 172 2.67 -1.71 20.53
CA GLY A 172 1.44 -0.94 20.33
C GLY A 172 0.78 -1.25 18.99
N TYR A 173 1.56 -1.33 17.91
CA TYR A 173 1.07 -1.73 16.59
C TYR A 173 0.58 -3.18 16.58
N ALA A 174 1.27 -4.10 17.23
CA ALA A 174 0.81 -5.49 17.32
C ALA A 174 -0.55 -5.57 18.04
N VAL A 175 -0.70 -4.91 19.19
CA VAL A 175 -1.97 -4.87 19.95
C VAL A 175 -3.11 -4.28 19.13
N LEU A 176 -2.89 -3.14 18.47
CA LEU A 176 -3.90 -2.52 17.60
C LEU A 176 -4.30 -3.44 16.43
N GLY A 177 -3.32 -4.15 15.83
CA GLY A 177 -3.57 -5.14 14.79
C GLY A 177 -4.41 -6.32 15.29
N ALA A 178 -4.14 -6.83 16.50
CA ALA A 178 -4.93 -7.87 17.13
C ALA A 178 -6.38 -7.42 17.39
N VAL A 179 -6.57 -6.21 17.92
CA VAL A 179 -7.90 -5.63 18.18
C VAL A 179 -8.69 -5.47 16.88
N ALA A 180 -8.05 -5.01 15.81
CA ALA A 180 -8.68 -4.92 14.49
C ALA A 180 -9.10 -6.30 13.96
N ALA A 181 -8.23 -7.31 14.06
CA ALA A 181 -8.56 -8.67 13.65
C ALA A 181 -9.68 -9.28 14.49
N PHE A 182 -9.69 -9.06 15.81
CA PHE A 182 -10.76 -9.49 16.69
C PHE A 182 -12.11 -8.87 16.29
N THR A 183 -12.10 -7.55 16.04
CA THR A 183 -13.29 -6.83 15.58
C THR A 183 -13.79 -7.39 14.26
N GLY A 184 -12.90 -7.57 13.27
CA GLY A 184 -13.23 -8.20 11.99
C GLY A 184 -13.83 -9.60 12.15
N TYR A 185 -13.26 -10.41 13.04
CA TYR A 185 -13.76 -11.77 13.33
C TYR A 185 -15.19 -11.76 13.89
N VAL A 186 -15.49 -10.86 14.85
CA VAL A 186 -16.83 -10.73 15.43
C VAL A 186 -17.83 -10.27 14.36
N LEU A 187 -17.50 -9.22 13.61
CA LEU A 187 -18.35 -8.68 12.55
C LEU A 187 -18.62 -9.69 11.44
N GLY A 188 -17.60 -10.43 11.00
CA GLY A 188 -17.74 -11.45 9.97
C GLY A 188 -18.63 -12.61 10.40
N ARG A 189 -18.53 -13.04 11.66
CA ARG A 189 -19.43 -14.07 12.22
C ARG A 189 -20.87 -13.59 12.32
N GLN A 190 -21.09 -12.33 12.71
CA GLN A 190 -22.42 -11.74 12.74
C GLN A 190 -23.01 -11.65 11.33
N ALA A 191 -22.27 -11.12 10.37
CA ALA A 191 -22.72 -11.00 8.98
C ALA A 191 -23.06 -12.37 8.37
N ARG A 192 -22.25 -13.41 8.63
CA ARG A 192 -22.52 -14.78 8.18
C ARG A 192 -23.83 -15.34 8.74
N LYS A 193 -24.16 -15.05 10.00
CA LYS A 193 -25.44 -15.47 10.61
C LYS A 193 -26.62 -14.75 9.95
N GLU A 194 -26.49 -13.45 9.70
CA GLU A 194 -27.55 -12.64 9.09
C GLU A 194 -27.79 -13.00 7.61
N GLN A 195 -26.73 -13.39 6.88
CA GLN A 195 -26.82 -13.93 5.51
C GLN A 195 -27.59 -15.25 5.48
N TYR A 196 -27.28 -16.16 6.41
CA TYR A 196 -28.00 -17.43 6.54
C TYR A 196 -29.50 -17.22 6.82
N ASN A 197 -29.84 -16.19 7.60
CA ASN A 197 -31.22 -15.86 7.94
C ASN A 197 -31.97 -15.10 6.83
N GLY A 198 -31.38 -14.93 5.63
CA GLY A 198 -32.07 -14.38 4.45
C GLY A 198 -32.43 -12.88 4.55
N VAL A 199 -31.82 -12.13 5.47
CA VAL A 199 -32.16 -10.72 5.74
C VAL A 199 -31.62 -9.78 4.64
N ALA A 200 -30.61 -10.20 3.88
CA ALA A 200 -30.01 -9.39 2.83
C ALA A 200 -30.78 -9.51 1.50
N LYS A 201 -31.69 -8.58 1.23
CA LYS A 201 -32.31 -8.44 -0.09
C LYS A 201 -31.38 -7.69 -1.04
N PHE A 202 -31.19 -8.25 -2.23
CA PHE A 202 -30.44 -7.65 -3.33
C PHE A 202 -31.28 -6.55 -3.98
N THR A 203 -30.77 -5.32 -4.00
CA THR A 203 -31.31 -4.26 -4.86
C THR A 203 -30.41 -4.19 -6.09
N GLU A 204 -30.97 -4.52 -7.24
CA GLU A 204 -30.27 -4.48 -8.52
C GLU A 204 -29.97 -3.01 -8.84
N SER A 205 -28.70 -2.61 -8.71
CA SER A 205 -28.24 -1.29 -9.11
C SER A 205 -28.10 -1.26 -10.63
N GLU A 206 -28.56 -0.17 -11.25
CA GLU A 206 -28.43 0.06 -12.69
C GLU A 206 -27.00 -0.21 -13.20
N LYS A 207 -26.92 -0.75 -14.42
CA LYS A 207 -25.67 -1.05 -15.15
C LYS A 207 -24.88 0.23 -15.41
N HIS A 208 -24.19 0.75 -14.40
CA HIS A 208 -23.15 1.75 -14.62
C HIS A 208 -21.87 1.03 -15.00
N HIS A 209 -21.67 0.86 -16.31
CA HIS A 209 -20.36 0.52 -16.85
C HIS A 209 -19.40 1.66 -16.50
N TRP A 210 -18.42 1.37 -15.66
CA TRP A 210 -17.27 2.24 -15.51
C TRP A 210 -16.53 2.27 -16.85
N GLU A 211 -16.64 3.37 -17.57
CA GLU A 211 -15.81 3.62 -18.76
C GLU A 211 -14.35 3.62 -18.31
N GLN A 212 -13.61 2.59 -18.72
CA GLN A 212 -12.18 2.55 -18.50
C GLN A 212 -11.57 3.73 -19.25
N PRO A 213 -10.87 4.66 -18.61
CA PRO A 213 -10.16 5.69 -19.35
C PRO A 213 -9.04 4.99 -20.13
N VAL A 214 -9.25 4.84 -21.44
CA VAL A 214 -8.27 4.32 -22.38
C VAL A 214 -7.24 5.43 -22.57
N TYR A 215 -6.19 5.41 -21.76
CA TYR A 215 -5.02 6.24 -22.01
C TYR A 215 -4.13 5.53 -23.02
N GLU A 216 -4.13 6.03 -24.26
CA GLU A 216 -3.09 5.75 -25.25
C GLU A 216 -1.76 6.32 -24.73
N LEU A 217 -0.92 5.44 -24.22
CA LEU A 217 0.43 5.77 -23.81
C LEU A 217 1.33 4.72 -24.48
N ASN A 218 2.43 5.19 -25.06
CA ASN A 218 3.41 4.31 -25.70
C ASN A 218 4.36 3.76 -24.63
N TYR A 219 4.27 2.46 -24.35
CA TYR A 219 5.01 1.79 -23.28
C TYR A 219 6.03 0.78 -23.82
N SER A 220 7.05 0.45 -23.00
CA SER A 220 8.06 -0.56 -23.37
C SER A 220 8.54 -1.35 -22.15
N THR A 221 8.41 -2.68 -22.22
CA THR A 221 8.80 -3.65 -21.18
C THR A 221 10.28 -3.62 -20.84
N LEU A 222 11.11 -3.21 -21.79
CA LEU A 222 12.56 -3.11 -21.64
C LEU A 222 12.94 -2.06 -20.59
N PHE A 223 12.24 -0.91 -20.57
CA PHE A 223 12.53 0.15 -19.61
C PHE A 223 12.10 -0.19 -18.19
N LEU A 224 11.03 -0.98 -18.01
CA LEU A 224 10.67 -1.51 -16.70
C LEU A 224 11.81 -2.37 -16.14
N GLY A 225 12.37 -3.28 -16.96
CA GLY A 225 13.53 -4.09 -16.57
C GLY A 225 14.75 -3.23 -16.21
N ILE A 226 15.06 -2.23 -17.03
CA ILE A 226 16.16 -1.28 -16.76
C ILE A 226 15.94 -0.55 -15.42
N LEU A 227 14.75 0.01 -15.18
CA LEU A 227 14.48 0.75 -13.95
C LEU A 227 14.61 -0.13 -12.69
N VAL A 228 14.15 -1.39 -12.75
CA VAL A 228 14.26 -2.34 -11.63
C VAL A 228 15.72 -2.64 -11.27
N VAL A 229 16.64 -2.61 -12.24
CA VAL A 229 18.07 -2.86 -12.02
C VAL A 229 18.83 -1.57 -11.66
N VAL A 230 18.56 -0.48 -12.38
CA VAL A 230 19.28 0.78 -12.25
C VAL A 230 18.99 1.47 -10.91
N ILE A 231 17.75 1.42 -10.40
CA ILE A 231 17.41 2.07 -9.14
C ILE A 231 18.24 1.49 -7.98
N PRO A 232 18.26 0.16 -7.71
CA PRO A 232 19.12 -0.42 -6.69
C PRO A 232 20.61 -0.08 -6.87
N LEU A 233 21.11 -0.11 -8.11
CA LEU A 233 22.51 0.21 -8.41
C LEU A 233 22.85 1.67 -8.04
N LEU A 234 21.97 2.61 -8.38
CA LEU A 234 22.13 4.02 -8.02
C LEU A 234 22.05 4.23 -6.50
N LEU A 235 21.16 3.52 -5.80
CA LEU A 235 21.06 3.62 -4.34
C LEU A 235 22.30 3.06 -3.63
N TYR A 236 22.85 1.96 -4.16
CA TYR A 236 24.11 1.40 -3.68
C TYR A 236 25.27 2.37 -3.91
N ALA A 237 25.40 2.92 -5.12
CA ALA A 237 26.44 3.88 -5.47
C ALA A 237 26.34 5.13 -4.59
N LEU A 238 25.16 5.76 -4.48
CA LEU A 238 24.96 6.95 -3.64
C LEU A 238 25.20 6.71 -2.15
N GLY A 239 25.16 5.46 -1.68
CA GLY A 239 25.53 5.11 -0.31
C GLY A 239 27.03 5.15 -0.03
N GLN A 240 27.88 5.13 -1.07
CA GLN A 240 29.34 5.06 -0.95
C GLN A 240 30.05 6.34 -1.44
N LEU A 241 29.33 7.19 -2.17
CA LEU A 241 29.92 8.36 -2.83
C LEU A 241 29.96 9.59 -1.93
N THR A 242 31.01 10.40 -2.09
CA THR A 242 31.07 11.75 -1.53
C THR A 242 30.17 12.71 -2.31
N LEU A 243 30.01 13.94 -1.80
CA LEU A 243 29.05 14.91 -2.35
C LEU A 243 29.18 15.13 -3.86
N TRP A 244 30.40 15.36 -4.36
CA TRP A 244 30.62 15.72 -5.76
C TRP A 244 30.30 14.59 -6.75
N PRO A 245 30.81 13.35 -6.58
CA PRO A 245 30.40 12.22 -7.42
C PRO A 245 28.89 11.92 -7.31
N ALA A 246 28.29 12.07 -6.13
CA ALA A 246 26.86 11.89 -5.94
C ALA A 246 26.04 12.91 -6.75
N LEU A 247 26.47 14.18 -6.79
CA LEU A 247 25.84 15.22 -7.61
C LEU A 247 25.90 14.90 -9.09
N ILE A 248 27.06 14.48 -9.60
CA ILE A 248 27.23 14.14 -11.02
C ILE A 248 26.32 12.95 -11.39
N LEU A 249 26.36 11.89 -10.59
CA LEU A 249 25.56 10.69 -10.84
C LEU A 249 24.05 10.99 -10.81
N THR A 250 23.60 11.78 -9.83
CA THR A 250 22.19 12.17 -9.75
C THR A 250 21.76 13.10 -10.86
N LEU A 251 22.63 14.02 -11.31
CA LEU A 251 22.34 14.87 -12.46
C LEU A 251 22.10 14.04 -13.73
N LEU A 252 22.95 13.05 -14.01
CA LEU A 252 22.77 12.13 -15.14
C LEU A 252 21.44 11.38 -15.07
N TRP A 253 21.10 10.86 -13.88
CA TRP A 253 19.81 10.23 -13.63
C TRP A 253 18.64 11.18 -13.88
N PHE A 254 18.74 12.43 -13.42
CA PHE A 254 17.71 13.43 -13.60
C PHE A 254 17.49 13.77 -15.07
N VAL A 255 18.56 13.97 -15.85
CA VAL A 255 18.48 14.21 -17.28
C VAL A 255 17.74 13.06 -17.98
N PHE A 256 18.06 11.81 -17.65
CA PHE A 256 17.37 10.63 -18.16
C PHE A 256 15.87 10.63 -17.82
N ILE A 257 15.51 10.87 -16.56
CA ILE A 257 14.10 10.90 -16.11
C ILE A 257 13.33 12.05 -16.77
N VAL A 258 13.92 13.24 -16.89
CA VAL A 258 13.25 14.40 -17.52
C VAL A 258 12.97 14.15 -18.98
N TRP A 259 13.94 13.58 -19.68
CA TRP A 259 13.83 13.30 -21.10
C TRP A 259 12.73 12.27 -21.39
N ARG A 260 12.64 11.19 -20.62
CA ARG A 260 11.72 10.07 -20.88
C ARG A 260 10.40 10.15 -20.11
N TYR A 261 10.43 10.55 -18.84
CA TYR A 261 9.32 10.46 -17.88
C TYR A 261 8.87 11.84 -17.39
N ARG A 262 8.41 12.70 -18.31
CA ARG A 262 7.95 14.07 -17.99
C ARG A 262 6.91 14.11 -16.85
N PHE A 263 6.06 13.09 -16.72
CA PHE A 263 5.06 13.01 -15.65
C PHE A 263 5.68 12.75 -14.27
N ALA A 264 6.82 12.06 -14.18
CA ALA A 264 7.48 11.75 -12.91
C ALA A 264 7.96 13.03 -12.19
N ILE A 265 8.25 14.10 -12.94
CA ILE A 265 8.72 15.39 -12.40
C ILE A 265 7.61 16.18 -11.73
N ASN A 266 6.34 15.97 -12.09
CA ASN A 266 5.23 16.72 -11.50
C ASN A 266 5.17 16.58 -9.97
N ARG A 267 5.79 15.54 -9.40
CA ARG A 267 5.93 15.37 -7.95
C ARG A 267 6.86 16.40 -7.30
N LEU A 268 7.93 16.80 -7.99
CA LEU A 268 8.88 17.82 -7.52
C LEU A 268 8.25 19.21 -7.50
N LYS A 269 7.13 19.43 -8.19
CA LYS A 269 6.39 20.71 -8.12
C LYS A 269 5.63 20.89 -6.80
N LYS A 270 5.45 19.83 -5.99
CA LYS A 270 4.68 19.90 -4.75
C LYS A 270 5.50 20.54 -3.63
N TRP A 271 5.02 21.65 -3.06
CA TRP A 271 5.68 22.34 -1.93
C TRP A 271 5.98 21.43 -0.74
N LEU A 272 5.03 20.57 -0.35
CA LEU A 272 5.19 19.67 0.80
C LEU A 272 6.40 18.72 0.67
N PHE A 273 6.79 18.39 -0.56
CA PHE A 273 7.98 17.57 -0.81
C PHE A 273 9.27 18.32 -0.42
N TRP A 274 9.41 19.57 -0.83
CA TRP A 274 10.57 20.41 -0.48
C TRP A 274 10.67 20.69 1.00
N MET A 275 9.54 20.86 1.68
CA MET A 275 9.51 21.00 3.14
C MET A 275 10.12 19.79 3.85
N GLN A 276 9.86 18.56 3.37
CA GLN A 276 10.45 17.35 3.94
C GLN A 276 11.97 17.32 3.76
N LEU A 277 12.47 17.73 2.59
CA LEU A 277 13.90 17.82 2.32
C LEU A 277 14.58 18.88 3.21
N LEU A 278 13.95 20.05 3.37
CA LEU A 278 14.46 21.12 4.23
C LEU A 278 14.53 20.65 5.69
N VAL A 279 13.50 19.97 6.19
CA VAL A 279 13.51 19.38 7.54
C VAL A 279 14.68 18.41 7.70
N ILE A 280 14.98 17.59 6.69
CA ILE A 280 16.11 16.65 6.77
C ILE A 280 17.45 17.36 6.78
N LEU A 281 17.63 18.44 6.02
CA LEU A 281 18.84 19.26 6.09
C LEU A 281 18.99 19.90 7.48
N ALA A 282 17.90 20.43 8.04
CA ALA A 282 17.91 20.98 9.38
C ALA A 282 18.28 19.89 10.41
N LEU A 283 17.67 18.70 10.32
CA LEU A 283 17.99 17.58 11.19
C LEU A 283 19.44 17.12 11.04
N ALA A 284 19.96 17.05 9.82
CA ALA A 284 21.36 16.72 9.56
C ALA A 284 22.31 17.78 10.15
N TRP A 285 21.97 19.06 10.05
CA TRP A 285 22.76 20.15 10.64
C TRP A 285 22.81 20.10 12.17
N PHE A 286 21.66 19.84 12.83
CA PHE A 286 21.57 19.86 14.29
C PHE A 286 21.96 18.53 14.96
N PHE A 287 21.73 17.40 14.29
CA PHE A 287 21.84 16.05 14.88
C PHE A 287 22.72 15.09 14.06
N GLY A 288 23.38 15.55 13.00
CA GLY A 288 24.35 14.74 12.26
C GLY A 288 25.59 14.48 13.09
N GLN A 289 26.01 13.21 13.22
CA GLN A 289 27.29 12.87 13.85
C GLN A 289 28.45 13.38 12.98
N THR A 290 29.39 14.07 13.61
CA THR A 290 30.56 14.64 12.92
C THR A 290 31.84 14.26 13.65
N SER A 291 32.87 13.89 12.90
CA SER A 291 34.16 13.50 13.46
C SER A 291 34.97 14.67 14.03
N GLY A 292 34.50 15.92 13.91
CA GLY A 292 35.19 17.11 14.44
C GLY A 292 34.25 18.07 15.17
N SER A 293 34.70 18.58 16.33
CA SER A 293 34.00 19.64 17.07
C SER A 293 34.30 21.00 16.44
N GLY A 294 33.38 21.51 15.62
CA GLY A 294 33.53 22.83 15.00
C GLY A 294 32.61 23.08 13.81
N ILE A 295 32.82 24.22 13.15
CA ILE A 295 32.08 24.65 11.95
C ILE A 295 32.30 23.68 10.78
N GLU A 296 33.53 23.17 10.61
CA GLU A 296 33.86 22.18 9.57
C GLU A 296 33.09 20.87 9.75
N GLY A 297 32.93 20.41 11.00
CA GLY A 297 32.06 19.29 11.34
C GLY A 297 30.65 19.52 10.83
N ARG A 298 30.05 20.67 11.13
CA ARG A 298 28.68 20.99 10.67
C ARG A 298 28.53 21.03 9.15
N PHE A 299 29.54 21.50 8.41
CA PHE A 299 29.54 21.43 6.95
C PHE A 299 29.59 20.00 6.43
N THR A 300 30.37 19.11 7.07
CA THR A 300 30.37 17.69 6.70
C THR A 300 29.04 17.00 6.98
N ALA A 301 28.38 17.31 8.11
CA ALA A 301 27.02 16.83 8.37
C ALA A 301 26.01 17.34 7.35
N LEU A 302 26.10 18.62 6.96
CA LEU A 302 25.25 19.20 5.92
C LEU A 302 25.47 18.51 4.57
N ALA A 303 26.73 18.24 4.21
CA ALA A 303 27.06 17.52 2.98
C ALA A 303 26.45 16.11 2.97
N GLY A 304 26.50 15.38 4.08
CA GLY A 304 25.77 14.12 4.26
C GLY A 304 24.25 14.30 4.11
N GLY A 305 23.71 15.37 4.69
CA GLY A 305 22.33 15.82 4.48
C GLY A 305 21.94 15.97 3.01
N VAL A 306 22.79 16.61 2.22
CA VAL A 306 22.57 16.79 0.78
C VAL A 306 22.63 15.45 0.05
N VAL A 307 23.57 14.56 0.37
CA VAL A 307 23.63 13.21 -0.25
C VAL A 307 22.36 12.40 0.06
N MET A 308 21.81 12.50 1.28
CA MET A 308 20.52 11.89 1.62
C MET A 308 19.37 12.45 0.77
N ILE A 309 19.36 13.76 0.51
CA ILE A 309 18.38 14.38 -0.39
C ILE A 309 18.52 13.84 -1.81
N LEU A 310 19.74 13.78 -2.34
CA LEU A 310 20.02 13.28 -3.69
C LEU A 310 19.53 11.84 -3.85
N ARG A 311 19.78 10.99 -2.84
CA ARG A 311 19.24 9.63 -2.77
C ARG A 311 17.72 9.61 -2.75
N ALA A 312 17.09 10.44 -1.92
CA ALA A 312 15.64 10.51 -1.84
C ALA A 312 15.01 10.96 -3.17
N LEU A 313 15.65 11.89 -3.87
CA LEU A 313 15.26 12.35 -5.20
C LEU A 313 15.30 11.21 -6.23
N VAL A 314 16.36 10.38 -6.22
CA VAL A 314 16.46 9.18 -7.08
C VAL A 314 15.33 8.19 -6.77
N VAL A 315 15.08 7.88 -5.49
CA VAL A 315 13.97 6.99 -5.11
C VAL A 315 12.62 7.54 -5.56
N VAL A 316 12.39 8.83 -5.33
CA VAL A 316 11.11 9.50 -5.61
C VAL A 316 10.82 9.50 -7.10
N THR A 317 11.79 9.87 -7.92
CA THR A 317 11.65 9.91 -9.38
C THR A 317 11.66 8.52 -9.99
N GLY A 318 12.47 7.59 -9.48
CA GLY A 318 12.53 6.20 -9.92
C GLY A 318 11.24 5.44 -9.64
N PHE A 319 10.67 5.57 -8.44
CA PHE A 319 9.37 4.96 -8.13
C PHE A 319 8.23 5.60 -8.92
N SER A 320 8.32 6.89 -9.23
CA SER A 320 7.36 7.55 -10.13
C SER A 320 7.48 7.03 -11.57
N ALA A 321 8.69 6.84 -12.10
CA ALA A 321 8.92 6.25 -13.42
C ALA A 321 8.48 4.78 -13.48
N LEU A 322 8.81 3.97 -12.46
CA LEU A 322 8.31 2.61 -12.32
C LEU A 322 6.78 2.58 -12.28
N SER A 323 6.16 3.49 -11.52
CA SER A 323 4.71 3.60 -11.46
C SER A 323 4.08 3.96 -12.79
N THR A 324 4.73 4.79 -13.63
CA THR A 324 4.21 5.10 -14.97
C THR A 324 4.29 3.90 -15.92
N GLU A 325 5.36 3.11 -15.85
CA GLU A 325 5.49 1.87 -16.64
C GLU A 325 4.55 0.77 -16.14
N LEU A 326 4.25 0.72 -14.83
CA LEU A 326 3.31 -0.23 -14.23
C LEU A 326 1.84 0.16 -14.45
N ARG A 327 1.53 1.45 -14.63
CA ARG A 327 0.16 1.93 -14.95
C ARG A 327 -0.25 1.54 -16.38
N ALA A 328 0.72 1.22 -17.23
CA ALA A 328 0.49 0.76 -18.58
C ALA A 328 -0.47 -0.44 -18.67
N PRO A 329 -1.33 -0.50 -19.69
CA PRO A 329 -2.13 -1.69 -20.02
C PRO A 329 -1.26 -2.90 -20.43
N LEU A 330 0.06 -2.89 -20.19
CA LEU A 330 0.95 -4.04 -20.28
C LEU A 330 0.57 -5.19 -19.34
N MET A 331 -0.15 -4.92 -18.23
CA MET A 331 -0.79 -6.01 -17.47
C MET A 331 -1.84 -6.74 -18.33
N GLN A 332 -2.47 -6.08 -19.31
CA GLN A 332 -3.47 -6.71 -20.18
C GLN A 332 -2.82 -7.65 -21.20
N GLN A 333 -1.64 -7.33 -21.75
CA GLN A 333 -0.96 -8.15 -22.77
C GLN A 333 0.01 -9.20 -22.18
N LEU A 334 0.79 -8.88 -21.14
CA LEU A 334 1.69 -9.83 -20.47
C LEU A 334 0.92 -10.92 -19.71
N PHE A 335 -0.24 -10.59 -19.13
CA PHE A 335 -1.07 -11.58 -18.43
C PHE A 335 -1.97 -12.41 -19.34
N PHE A 336 -2.25 -11.94 -20.57
CA PHE A 336 -3.01 -12.74 -21.53
C PHE A 336 -2.17 -13.87 -22.16
N ARG A 337 -0.85 -13.67 -22.29
CA ARG A 337 0.08 -14.65 -22.87
C ARG A 337 0.72 -15.63 -21.87
N SER A 338 0.44 -15.52 -20.57
CA SER A 338 1.06 -16.34 -19.51
C SER A 338 0.02 -16.95 -18.53
N GLY A 339 0.48 -17.75 -17.57
CA GLY A 339 -0.36 -18.37 -16.51
C GLY A 339 -1.13 -17.39 -15.60
N PHE A 340 -0.99 -16.08 -15.82
CA PHE A 340 -1.66 -15.00 -15.08
C PHE A 340 -3.02 -14.59 -15.67
N ARG A 341 -3.54 -15.30 -16.67
CA ARG A 341 -4.87 -15.03 -17.27
C ARG A 341 -5.99 -14.89 -16.23
N GLN A 342 -5.96 -15.71 -15.17
CA GLN A 342 -6.93 -15.66 -14.07
C GLN A 342 -6.87 -14.33 -13.28
N LEU A 343 -5.67 -13.78 -13.07
CA LEU A 343 -5.48 -12.49 -12.39
C LEU A 343 -6.07 -11.34 -13.22
N TYR A 344 -5.80 -11.33 -14.53
CA TYR A 344 -6.36 -10.33 -15.44
C TYR A 344 -7.90 -10.32 -15.43
N LEU A 345 -8.52 -11.48 -15.62
CA LEU A 345 -9.98 -11.62 -15.56
C LEU A 345 -10.52 -11.17 -14.21
N SER A 346 -9.84 -11.53 -13.12
CA SER A 346 -10.24 -11.15 -11.76
C SER A 346 -10.20 -9.65 -11.51
N VAL A 347 -9.21 -8.94 -12.05
CA VAL A 347 -9.12 -7.47 -11.98
C VAL A 347 -10.29 -6.83 -12.73
N ASN A 348 -10.60 -7.31 -13.94
CA ASN A 348 -11.75 -6.81 -14.71
C ASN A 348 -13.07 -7.05 -13.97
N HIS A 349 -13.28 -8.23 -13.38
CA HIS A 349 -14.46 -8.49 -12.56
C HIS A 349 -14.53 -7.60 -11.31
N ALA A 350 -13.39 -7.35 -10.66
CA ALA A 350 -13.34 -6.47 -9.50
C ALA A 350 -13.68 -5.01 -9.85
N PHE A 351 -13.27 -4.52 -11.02
CA PHE A 351 -13.74 -3.23 -11.55
C PHE A 351 -15.22 -3.24 -11.90
N GLY A 352 -15.72 -4.33 -12.49
CA GLY A 352 -17.13 -4.47 -12.84
C GLY A 352 -18.07 -4.40 -11.63
N ILE A 353 -17.64 -4.90 -10.46
CA ILE A 353 -18.45 -4.85 -9.24
C ILE A 353 -18.18 -3.59 -8.38
N LEU A 354 -17.12 -2.83 -8.68
CA LEU A 354 -16.73 -1.67 -7.89
C LEU A 354 -17.87 -0.63 -7.76
N PRO A 355 -18.61 -0.23 -8.82
CA PRO A 355 -19.72 0.72 -8.69
C PRO A 355 -20.82 0.21 -7.75
N LEU A 356 -21.17 -1.08 -7.85
CA LEU A 356 -22.16 -1.73 -7.00
C LEU A 356 -21.72 -1.75 -5.53
N VAL A 357 -20.43 -1.98 -5.28
CA VAL A 357 -19.86 -1.88 -3.94
C VAL A 357 -19.91 -0.43 -3.44
N MET A 358 -19.54 0.55 -4.28
CA MET A 358 -19.53 1.98 -3.92
C MET A 358 -20.92 2.48 -3.55
N SER A 359 -21.97 2.10 -4.29
CA SER A 359 -23.34 2.54 -4.02
C SER A 359 -23.89 2.00 -2.70
N ASN A 360 -23.36 0.86 -2.23
CA ASN A 360 -23.77 0.21 -0.98
C ASN A 360 -22.84 0.51 0.20
N LEU A 361 -21.76 1.27 0.01
CA LEU A 361 -20.89 1.71 1.09
C LEU A 361 -21.47 2.92 1.81
N ALA A 362 -21.21 3.00 3.12
CA ALA A 362 -21.55 4.19 3.89
C ALA A 362 -20.82 5.42 3.33
N SER A 363 -21.45 6.59 3.43
CA SER A 363 -20.82 7.85 3.01
C SER A 363 -19.47 8.06 3.72
N PRO A 364 -18.49 8.76 3.10
CA PRO A 364 -17.14 8.90 3.67
C PRO A 364 -17.14 9.39 5.13
N GLY A 365 -18.02 10.33 5.47
CA GLY A 365 -18.15 10.84 6.84
C GLY A 365 -18.76 9.84 7.83
N GLN A 366 -19.73 9.02 7.41
CA GLN A 366 -20.28 7.95 8.26
C GLN A 366 -19.28 6.81 8.44
N PHE A 367 -18.53 6.49 7.39
CA PHE A 367 -17.51 5.44 7.40
C PHE A 367 -16.44 5.70 8.47
N ILE A 368 -15.99 6.95 8.64
CA ILE A 368 -14.99 7.27 9.66
C ILE A 368 -15.58 7.39 11.06
N LYS A 369 -16.84 7.84 11.19
CA LYS A 369 -17.50 7.85 12.51
C LYS A 369 -17.70 6.44 13.06
N ASN A 370 -18.04 5.48 12.21
CA ASN A 370 -18.34 4.10 12.62
C ASN A 370 -17.82 3.06 11.60
N PRO A 371 -16.49 2.87 11.47
CA PRO A 371 -15.91 1.99 10.46
C PRO A 371 -16.35 0.54 10.61
N ALA A 372 -16.45 0.05 11.85
CA ALA A 372 -16.93 -1.29 12.16
C ALA A 372 -18.36 -1.54 11.63
N ARG A 373 -19.27 -0.57 11.82
CA ARG A 373 -20.66 -0.68 11.35
C ARG A 373 -20.73 -0.67 9.82
N SER A 374 -19.95 0.19 9.17
CA SER A 374 -19.89 0.25 7.71
C SER A 374 -19.35 -1.05 7.10
N ILE A 375 -18.28 -1.60 7.69
CA ILE A 375 -17.75 -2.91 7.28
C ILE A 375 -18.80 -4.01 7.48
N ALA A 376 -19.49 -4.04 8.62
CA ALA A 376 -20.54 -5.04 8.89
C ALA A 376 -21.65 -5.00 7.83
N LEU A 377 -22.10 -3.79 7.45
CA LEU A 377 -23.11 -3.60 6.40
C LEU A 377 -22.63 -4.13 5.04
N SER A 378 -21.38 -3.86 4.67
CA SER A 378 -20.82 -4.39 3.41
C SER A 378 -20.67 -5.90 3.43
N LEU A 379 -20.21 -6.47 4.55
CA LEU A 379 -20.03 -7.92 4.69
C LEU A 379 -21.34 -8.70 4.50
N ARG A 380 -22.49 -8.14 4.88
CA ARG A 380 -23.82 -8.74 4.66
C ARG A 380 -24.13 -8.99 3.18
N HIS A 381 -23.61 -8.17 2.27
CA HIS A 381 -23.90 -8.23 0.83
C HIS A 381 -22.89 -9.07 0.03
N VAL A 382 -21.86 -9.62 0.68
CA VAL A 382 -20.78 -10.35 0.00
C VAL A 382 -21.26 -11.56 -0.81
N ASP A 383 -22.19 -12.36 -0.26
CA ASP A 383 -22.74 -13.52 -0.99
C ASP A 383 -23.56 -13.10 -2.21
N SER A 384 -24.36 -12.04 -2.11
CA SER A 384 -25.18 -11.55 -3.24
C SER A 384 -24.30 -10.99 -4.37
N TRP A 385 -23.22 -10.30 -4.00
CA TRP A 385 -22.19 -9.82 -4.93
C TRP A 385 -21.48 -10.96 -5.67
N HIS A 386 -21.12 -12.05 -4.99
CA HIS A 386 -20.54 -13.23 -5.64
C HIS A 386 -21.52 -13.90 -6.59
N GLN A 387 -22.79 -14.07 -6.20
CA GLN A 387 -23.82 -14.63 -7.09
C GLN A 387 -24.03 -13.77 -8.33
N HIS A 388 -24.11 -12.45 -8.18
CA HIS A 388 -24.20 -11.52 -9.32
C HIS A 388 -22.99 -11.66 -10.24
N MET A 389 -21.78 -11.73 -9.68
CA MET A 389 -20.56 -11.94 -10.47
C MET A 389 -20.58 -13.27 -11.24
N VAL A 390 -20.96 -14.38 -10.59
CA VAL A 390 -21.07 -15.69 -11.26
C VAL A 390 -22.08 -15.63 -12.40
N ARG A 391 -23.27 -15.06 -12.18
CA ARG A 391 -24.28 -14.87 -13.24
C ARG A 391 -23.77 -14.03 -14.40
N SER A 392 -23.06 -12.92 -14.12
CA SER A 392 -22.49 -12.05 -15.16
C SER A 392 -21.38 -12.70 -15.99
N ILE A 393 -20.65 -13.65 -15.39
CA ILE A 393 -19.63 -14.45 -16.09
C ILE A 393 -20.31 -15.48 -17.00
N ASP A 394 -21.37 -16.12 -16.51
CA ASP A 394 -22.10 -17.11 -17.28
C ASP A 394 -22.94 -16.51 -18.42
N SER A 395 -23.45 -15.28 -18.26
CA SER A 395 -24.18 -14.57 -19.32
C SER A 395 -23.29 -14.02 -20.46
N ASN A 396 -21.97 -13.94 -20.23
CA ASN A 396 -20.98 -13.47 -21.20
C ASN A 396 -20.24 -14.63 -21.91
N LYS A 397 -20.62 -15.88 -21.62
CA LYS A 397 -20.21 -17.07 -22.40
C LYS A 397 -21.13 -17.25 -23.59
#